data_AF-A0A5C1DLS0-F1
#
_entry.id   AF-A0A5C1DLS0-F1
#
_cell.length_a   1.000
_cell.length_b   1.000
_cell.length_c   1.000
_cell.angle_alpha   90.00
_cell.angle_beta   90.00
_cell.angle_gamma   90.00
#
_symmetry.space_group_name_H-M   'P 1'
#
loop_
_entity.id
_entity.type
_entity.pdbx_description
1 polymer ?
#
loop_
_entity_poly.entity_id
_entity_poly.type
_entity_poly.pdbx_seq_one_letter_code
_entity_poly.pdbx_strand_id
1 'polypeptide(L)'
;MFYVLFATILIVVVVAAVAAARFFDPAVAKILGRTLGQDLAEAWRKYVFFAIVVSGISGGVRPWSLERYLPPAPGKGSTQLDLSGQRWMLELFNAGIETLRSIAWVVLLFFLCAMLAYVIMRAVEFRRQEAESRRPHVDR
;
A
#
# COMPACT_ATOMS: atom_id res chain seq x y z
N MET A 1 -0.69 -30.87 -0.37
CA MET A 1 -0.14 -30.02 0.72
C MET A 1 0.33 -28.67 0.22
N PHE A 2 1.11 -28.59 -0.88
CA PHE A 2 1.49 -27.32 -1.51
C PHE A 2 0.30 -26.42 -1.88
N TYR A 3 -0.70 -26.95 -2.60
CA TYR A 3 -1.88 -26.18 -3.00
C TYR A 3 -2.67 -25.62 -1.81
N VAL A 4 -2.68 -26.33 -0.66
CA VAL A 4 -3.35 -25.88 0.57
C VAL A 4 -2.59 -24.73 1.19
N LEU A 5 -1.27 -24.84 1.39
CA LEU A 5 -0.43 -23.73 1.87
C LEU A 5 -0.57 -22.50 0.95
N PHE A 6 -0.49 -22.71 -0.36
CA PHE A 6 -0.62 -21.63 -1.33
C PHE A 6 -1.98 -20.94 -1.24
N ALA A 7 -3.08 -21.71 -1.21
CA ALA A 7 -4.42 -21.16 -1.06
C ALA A 7 -4.59 -20.39 0.27
N THR A 8 -4.08 -20.92 1.38
CA THR A 8 -4.15 -20.25 2.69
C THR A 8 -3.39 -18.92 2.68
N ILE A 9 -2.17 -18.90 2.14
CA ILE A 9 -1.38 -17.67 1.99
C ILE A 9 -2.14 -16.68 1.12
N LEU A 10 -2.67 -17.11 -0.03
CA LEU A 10 -3.42 -16.24 -0.94
C LEU A 10 -4.63 -15.61 -0.25
N ILE A 11 -5.41 -16.40 0.50
CA ILE A 11 -6.55 -15.90 1.25
C ILE A 11 -6.11 -14.89 2.31
N VAL A 12 -5.09 -15.21 3.11
CA VAL A 12 -4.58 -14.31 4.15
C VAL A 12 -4.08 -12.99 3.56
N VAL A 13 -3.32 -13.05 2.48
CA VAL A 13 -2.76 -11.87 1.80
C VAL A 13 -3.87 -11.00 1.21
N VAL A 14 -4.85 -11.61 0.52
CA VAL A 14 -5.99 -10.87 -0.06
C VAL A 14 -6.83 -10.22 1.03
N VAL A 15 -7.15 -10.96 2.10
CA VAL A 15 -7.93 -10.43 3.23
C VAL A 15 -7.18 -9.29 3.91
N ALA A 16 -5.87 -9.45 4.17
CA ALA A 16 -5.06 -8.40 4.77
C ALA A 16 -4.99 -7.15 3.88
N ALA A 17 -4.80 -7.31 2.58
CA ALA A 17 -4.74 -6.20 1.62
C ALA A 17 -6.07 -5.44 1.54
N VAL A 18 -7.19 -6.16 1.47
CA VAL A 18 -8.53 -5.55 1.45
C VAL A 18 -8.84 -4.87 2.78
N ALA A 19 -8.51 -5.49 3.92
CA ALA A 19 -8.71 -4.92 5.23
C ALA A 19 -7.90 -3.62 5.39
N ALA A 20 -6.63 -3.61 4.98
CA ALA A 20 -5.79 -2.42 5.01
C ALA A 20 -6.34 -1.33 4.09
N ALA A 21 -6.74 -1.66 2.86
CA ALA A 21 -7.32 -0.70 1.93
C ALA A 21 -8.58 -0.05 2.49
N ARG A 22 -9.45 -0.82 3.16
CA ARG A 22 -10.66 -0.31 3.82
C ARG A 22 -10.37 0.52 5.06
N PHE A 23 -9.31 0.17 5.80
CA PHE A 23 -8.88 0.95 6.96
C PHE A 23 -8.40 2.36 6.57
N PHE A 24 -7.67 2.47 5.46
CA PHE A 24 -7.13 3.76 5.00
C PHE A 24 -8.11 4.58 4.13
N ASP A 25 -9.15 3.98 3.57
CA ASP A 25 -10.15 4.63 2.71
C ASP A 25 -10.70 5.96 3.27
N PRO A 26 -11.19 6.06 4.54
CA PRO A 26 -11.70 7.32 5.08
C PRO A 26 -10.61 8.39 5.24
N ALA A 27 -9.38 8.00 5.57
CA ALA A 27 -8.26 8.94 5.71
C ALA A 27 -7.87 9.52 4.34
N VAL A 28 -7.78 8.65 3.31
CA VAL A 28 -7.52 9.03 1.92
C VAL A 28 -8.61 10.00 1.42
N ALA A 29 -9.88 9.64 1.61
CA ALA A 29 -11.01 10.47 1.17
C ALA A 29 -10.99 11.86 1.81
N LYS A 30 -10.71 11.96 3.11
CA LYS A 30 -10.66 13.23 3.84
C LYS A 30 -9.53 14.14 3.33
N ILE A 31 -8.34 13.57 3.11
CA ILE A 31 -7.18 14.34 2.64
C ILE A 31 -7.43 14.82 1.20
N LEU A 32 -7.88 13.94 0.31
CA LEU A 32 -8.11 14.30 -1.08
C LEU A 32 -9.27 15.28 -1.24
N GLY A 33 -10.36 15.09 -0.50
CA GLY A 33 -11.51 15.99 -0.55
C GLY A 33 -11.14 17.42 -0.14
N ARG A 34 -10.16 17.57 0.76
CA ARG A 34 -9.66 18.89 1.18
C ARG A 34 -8.70 19.53 0.18
N THR A 35 -7.91 18.73 -0.53
CA THR A 35 -6.84 19.22 -1.42
C THR A 35 -7.27 19.35 -2.88
N LEU A 36 -8.06 18.41 -3.41
CA LEU A 36 -8.40 18.27 -4.83
C LEU A 36 -9.87 18.56 -5.15
N GLY A 37 -10.72 18.76 -4.14
CA GLY A 37 -12.18 18.87 -4.31
C GLY A 37 -12.87 17.50 -4.40
N GLN A 38 -14.19 17.48 -4.14
CA GLN A 38 -14.95 16.24 -3.94
C GLN A 38 -15.02 15.34 -5.19
N ASP A 39 -15.18 15.92 -6.38
CA ASP A 39 -15.33 15.16 -7.63
C ASP A 39 -14.05 14.39 -8.00
N LEU A 40 -12.90 15.05 -7.84
CA LEU A 40 -11.60 14.45 -8.15
C LEU A 40 -11.21 13.45 -7.04
N ALA A 41 -11.52 13.76 -5.78
CA ALA A 41 -11.22 12.89 -4.65
C ALA A 41 -11.80 11.47 -4.78
N GLU A 42 -13.02 11.34 -5.30
CA GLU A 42 -13.65 10.02 -5.46
C GLU A 42 -12.97 9.15 -6.53
N ALA A 43 -12.55 9.74 -7.66
CA ALA A 43 -11.81 9.03 -8.68
C ALA A 43 -10.45 8.54 -8.15
N TRP A 44 -9.70 9.41 -7.49
CA TRP A 44 -8.41 9.07 -6.90
C TRP A 44 -8.51 8.08 -5.73
N ARG A 45 -9.60 8.09 -4.96
CA ARG A 45 -9.86 7.08 -3.92
C ARG A 45 -9.82 5.67 -4.49
N LYS A 46 -10.45 5.44 -5.66
CA LYS A 46 -10.44 4.15 -6.36
C LYS A 46 -9.02 3.76 -6.80
N TYR A 47 -8.21 4.72 -7.26
CA TYR A 47 -6.81 4.48 -7.61
C TYR A 47 -5.96 4.06 -6.41
N VAL A 48 -6.10 4.74 -5.26
CA VAL A 48 -5.35 4.40 -4.05
C VAL A 48 -5.77 3.02 -3.52
N PHE A 49 -7.08 2.71 -3.53
CA PHE A 49 -7.57 1.38 -3.17
C PHE A 49 -6.94 0.30 -4.07
N PHE A 50 -6.95 0.52 -5.38
CA PHE A 50 -6.32 -0.39 -6.34
C PHE A 50 -4.82 -0.56 -6.07
N ALA A 51 -4.10 0.53 -5.82
CA ALA A 51 -2.66 0.49 -5.53
C ALA A 51 -2.32 -0.32 -4.27
N ILE A 52 -3.10 -0.16 -3.19
CA ILE A 52 -2.92 -0.92 -1.95
C ILE A 52 -3.18 -2.42 -2.18
N VAL A 53 -4.26 -2.77 -2.89
CA VAL A 53 -4.61 -4.16 -3.15
C VAL A 53 -3.58 -4.83 -4.04
N VAL A 54 -3.18 -4.19 -5.14
CA VAL A 54 -2.17 -4.73 -6.05
C VAL A 54 -0.81 -4.86 -5.37
N SER A 55 -0.35 -3.84 -4.62
CA SER A 55 0.95 -3.93 -3.96
C SER A 55 0.96 -4.96 -2.82
N GLY A 56 -0.15 -5.12 -2.10
CA GLY A 56 -0.30 -6.16 -1.08
C GLY A 56 -0.15 -7.55 -1.68
N ILE A 57 -0.86 -7.82 -2.78
CA ILE A 57 -0.80 -9.12 -3.47
C ILE A 57 0.60 -9.34 -4.08
N SER A 58 1.17 -8.34 -4.76
CA SER A 58 2.51 -8.43 -5.36
C SER A 58 3.63 -8.54 -4.33
N GLY A 59 3.47 -7.97 -3.14
CA GLY A 59 4.44 -8.05 -2.05
C GLY A 59 4.40 -9.38 -1.30
N GLY A 60 3.20 -9.93 -1.07
CA GLY A 60 3.01 -11.17 -0.32
C GLY A 60 3.45 -12.43 -1.04
N VAL A 61 3.36 -12.47 -2.37
CA VAL A 61 3.69 -13.64 -3.18
C VAL A 61 5.11 -13.49 -3.73
N ARG A 62 6.12 -13.89 -2.96
CA ARG A 62 7.52 -13.95 -3.45
C ARG A 62 7.72 -15.19 -4.34
N PRO A 63 7.94 -15.05 -5.66
CA PRO A 63 8.10 -16.20 -6.56
C PRO A 63 9.32 -17.07 -6.20
N TRP A 64 10.39 -16.42 -5.73
CA TRP A 64 11.68 -17.05 -5.38
C TRP A 64 11.62 -18.02 -4.18
N SER A 65 10.58 -17.91 -3.33
CA SER A 65 10.40 -18.84 -2.20
C SER A 65 9.72 -20.14 -2.63
N LEU A 66 8.78 -20.03 -3.58
CA LEU A 66 8.06 -21.19 -4.13
C LEU A 66 8.96 -22.08 -5.00
N GLU A 67 9.91 -21.49 -5.73
CA GLU A 67 10.87 -22.22 -6.56
C GLU A 67 11.76 -23.21 -5.77
N ARG A 68 11.97 -22.97 -4.46
CA ARG A 68 12.78 -23.86 -3.60
C ARG A 68 12.07 -25.17 -3.23
N TYR A 69 10.78 -25.28 -3.50
CA TYR A 69 9.96 -26.47 -3.28
C TYR A 69 9.69 -27.25 -4.56
N LEU A 70 10.09 -26.73 -5.73
CA LEU A 70 10.09 -27.51 -6.97
C LEU A 70 11.29 -28.47 -6.98
N PRO A 71 11.15 -29.68 -7.56
CA PRO A 71 12.27 -30.59 -7.71
C PRO A 71 13.41 -29.88 -8.47
N PRO A 72 14.66 -29.96 -7.99
CA PRO A 72 15.76 -29.26 -8.64
C PRO A 72 15.94 -29.75 -10.08
N ALA A 73 16.26 -28.83 -10.99
CA ALA A 73 16.66 -29.17 -12.34
C ALA A 73 17.82 -30.20 -12.30
N PRO A 74 17.82 -31.21 -13.19
CA PRO A 74 18.79 -32.30 -13.12
C PRO A 74 20.22 -31.74 -13.18
N GLY A 75 21.02 -32.00 -12.13
CA GLY A 75 22.43 -31.61 -12.04
C GLY A 75 22.79 -30.55 -10.99
N LYS A 76 21.83 -29.95 -10.27
CA LYS A 76 22.13 -29.12 -9.08
C LYS A 76 21.75 -29.86 -7.81
N GLY A 77 22.76 -30.30 -7.06
CA GLY A 77 22.60 -30.95 -5.75
C GLY A 77 22.07 -30.01 -4.68
N SER A 78 20.82 -29.56 -4.79
CA SER A 78 20.13 -28.85 -3.73
C SER A 78 19.13 -29.79 -3.08
N THR A 79 19.39 -30.10 -1.81
CA THR A 79 18.54 -30.86 -0.89
C THR A 79 17.07 -30.48 -1.08
N GLN A 80 16.25 -31.43 -1.52
CA GLN A 80 14.80 -31.31 -1.52
C GLN A 80 14.38 -31.01 -0.08
N LEU A 81 13.98 -29.77 0.19
CA LEU A 81 13.63 -29.34 1.53
C LEU A 81 12.28 -29.96 1.89
N ASP A 82 12.30 -30.86 2.86
CA ASP A 82 11.09 -31.52 3.33
C ASP A 82 10.09 -30.48 3.87
N LEU A 83 8.84 -30.58 3.43
CA LEU A 83 7.75 -29.68 3.85
C LEU A 83 7.33 -30.06 5.28
N SER A 84 8.15 -29.68 6.26
CA SER A 84 7.81 -29.83 7.67
C SER A 84 6.80 -28.75 8.11
N GLY A 85 5.86 -29.10 9.00
CA GLY A 85 4.83 -28.19 9.51
C GLY A 85 5.39 -26.93 10.19
N GLN A 86 6.61 -26.99 10.73
CA GLN A 86 7.27 -25.83 11.35
C GLN A 86 7.71 -24.79 10.31
N ARG A 87 8.10 -25.22 9.10
CA ARG A 87 8.47 -24.32 7.99
C ARG A 87 7.25 -23.67 7.35
N TRP A 88 6.13 -24.41 7.28
CA TRP A 88 4.83 -23.88 6.84
C TRP A 88 4.43 -22.62 7.61
N MET A 89 4.63 -22.63 8.93
CA MET A 89 4.28 -21.51 9.81
C MET A 89 5.19 -20.28 9.60
N LEU A 90 6.49 -20.51 9.39
CA LEU A 90 7.44 -19.44 9.08
C LEU A 90 7.20 -18.82 7.70
N GLU A 91 6.83 -19.63 6.71
CA GLU A 91 6.47 -19.16 5.37
C GLU A 91 5.23 -18.25 5.43
N LEU A 92 4.20 -18.66 6.18
CA LEU A 92 2.98 -17.88 6.38
C LEU A 92 3.27 -16.55 7.11
N PHE A 93 4.09 -16.59 8.14
CA PHE A 93 4.51 -15.38 8.88
C PHE A 93 5.29 -14.41 7.98
N ASN A 94 6.26 -14.92 7.20
CA ASN A 94 7.04 -14.10 6.28
C ASN A 94 6.18 -13.52 5.16
N ALA A 95 5.26 -14.30 4.57
CA ALA A 95 4.33 -13.80 3.56
C ALA A 95 3.42 -12.69 4.12
N GLY A 96 2.94 -12.86 5.35
CA GLY A 96 2.17 -11.85 6.07
C GLY A 96 2.96 -10.56 6.28
N ILE A 97 4.17 -10.65 6.87
CA ILE A 97 5.02 -9.47 7.10
C ILE A 97 5.38 -8.77 5.79
N GLU A 98 5.72 -9.50 4.74
CA GLU A 98 6.11 -8.90 3.46
C GLU A 98 4.93 -8.19 2.78
N THR A 99 3.72 -8.75 2.90
CA THR A 99 2.47 -8.08 2.46
C THR A 99 2.27 -6.77 3.19
N LEU A 100 2.34 -6.79 4.53
CA LEU A 100 2.19 -5.60 5.37
C LEU A 100 3.26 -4.55 5.03
N ARG A 101 4.51 -4.98 4.82
CA ARG A 101 5.63 -4.10 4.45
C ARG A 101 5.39 -3.44 3.09
N SER A 102 4.91 -4.19 2.10
CA SER A 102 4.61 -3.66 0.76
C SER A 102 3.47 -2.63 0.80
N ILE A 103 2.41 -2.92 1.55
CA ILE A 103 1.30 -1.99 1.77
C ILE A 103 1.80 -0.73 2.49
N ALA A 104 2.64 -0.89 3.51
CA ALA A 104 3.20 0.23 4.27
C ALA A 104 3.99 1.18 3.37
N TRP A 105 4.80 0.68 2.43
CA TRP A 105 5.52 1.53 1.46
C TRP A 105 4.59 2.34 0.56
N VAL A 106 3.52 1.72 0.04
CA VAL A 106 2.55 2.42 -0.83
C VAL A 106 1.80 3.50 -0.07
N VAL A 107 1.29 3.17 1.13
CA VAL A 107 0.57 4.13 1.97
C VAL A 107 1.51 5.25 2.43
N LEU A 108 2.75 4.95 2.79
CA LEU A 108 3.75 5.94 3.19
C LEU A 108 4.07 6.90 2.05
N LEU A 109 4.34 6.39 0.84
CA LEU A 109 4.62 7.22 -0.33
C LEU A 109 3.42 8.12 -0.67
N PHE A 110 2.22 7.54 -0.66
CA PHE A 110 0.98 8.29 -0.86
C PHE A 110 0.82 9.40 0.18
N PHE A 111 1.04 9.08 1.46
CA PHE A 111 0.94 10.05 2.55
C PHE A 111 1.97 11.18 2.40
N LEU A 112 3.21 10.85 2.02
CA LEU A 112 4.26 11.84 1.74
C LEU A 112 3.87 12.79 0.60
N CYS A 113 3.36 12.24 -0.52
CA CYS A 113 2.86 13.04 -1.65
C CYS A 113 1.69 13.94 -1.23
N ALA A 114 0.74 13.40 -0.47
CA ALA A 114 -0.43 14.15 -0.01
C ALA A 114 -0.05 15.25 0.99
N MET A 115 0.91 14.98 1.88
CA MET A 115 1.45 15.98 2.81
C MET A 115 2.16 17.11 2.07
N LEU A 116 2.94 16.79 1.03
CA LEU A 116 3.60 17.81 0.20
C LEU A 116 2.57 18.69 -0.52
N ALA A 117 1.54 18.09 -1.12
CA ALA A 117 0.46 18.83 -1.76
C ALA A 117 -0.27 19.76 -0.77
N TYR A 118 -0.54 19.28 0.45
CA TYR A 118 -1.14 20.08 1.51
C TYR A 118 -0.27 21.28 1.90
N VAL A 119 1.03 21.08 2.11
CA VAL A 119 1.98 22.15 2.47
C VAL A 119 2.05 23.21 1.38
N ILE A 120 2.10 22.81 0.11
CA ILE A 120 2.11 23.74 -1.03
C ILE A 120 0.85 24.59 -1.06
N MET A 121 -0.33 23.96 -0.95
CA MET A 121 -1.61 24.67 -0.93
C MET A 121 -1.68 25.65 0.24
N ARG A 122 -1.26 25.22 1.43
CA ARG A 122 -1.25 26.06 2.63
C ARG A 122 -0.30 27.25 2.50
N ALA A 123 0.86 27.07 1.89
CA ALA A 123 1.81 28.15 1.64
C ALA A 123 1.26 29.17 0.62
N VAL A 124 0.52 28.71 -0.40
CA VAL A 124 -0.14 29.58 -1.37
C VAL A 124 -1.26 30.40 -0.71
N GLU A 125 -2.10 29.76 0.13
CA GLU A 125 -3.15 30.44 0.90
C GLU A 125 -2.57 31.58 1.76
N PHE A 126 -1.47 31.30 2.48
CA PHE A 126 -0.82 32.27 3.36
C PHE A 126 -0.30 33.49 2.58
N ARG A 127 0.37 33.27 1.43
CA ARG A 127 0.84 34.36 0.57
C ARG A 127 -0.30 35.20 0.00
N ARG A 128 -1.45 34.60 -0.29
CA ARG A 128 -2.62 35.33 -0.79
C ARG A 128 -3.22 36.25 0.28
N GLN A 129 -3.32 35.76 1.52
CA GLN A 129 -3.82 36.55 2.66
C GLN A 129 -2.92 37.75 2.97
N GLU A 130 -1.60 37.58 2.88
CA GLU A 130 -0.64 38.68 3.03
C GLU A 130 -0.81 39.74 1.93
N ALA A 131 -1.03 39.32 0.67
CA ALA A 131 -1.26 40.22 -0.45
C ALA A 131 -2.58 41.00 -0.34
N GLU A 132 -3.64 40.37 0.17
CA GLU A 132 -4.93 41.02 0.43
C GLU A 132 -4.86 42.00 1.61
N SER A 133 -4.13 41.65 2.68
CA SER A 133 -3.90 42.53 3.84
C SER A 133 -3.04 43.76 3.50
N ARG A 134 -2.21 43.69 2.46
CA ARG A 134 -1.37 44.80 1.98
C ARG A 134 -2.10 45.80 1.07
N ARG A 135 -3.36 45.55 0.68
CA ARG A 135 -4.14 46.51 -0.11
C ARG A 135 -4.59 47.66 0.82
N PRO A 136 -4.15 48.91 0.57
CA PRO A 136 -4.63 50.04 1.35
C PRO A 136 -6.15 50.13 1.21
N HIS A 137 -6.85 50.28 2.34
CA HIS A 137 -8.21 50.82 2.34
C HIS A 137 -8.13 52.20 1.70
N VAL A 138 -8.46 52.28 0.40
CA VAL A 138 -8.78 53.55 -0.24
C VAL A 138 -10.18 53.89 0.26
N ASP A 139 -10.19 54.77 1.27
CA ASP A 139 -11.37 55.34 1.90
C ASP A 139 -12.39 55.83 0.87
N ARG A 140 -13.66 55.58 1.17
CA ARG A 140 -14.82 56.07 0.43
C ARG A 140 -15.53 57.15 1.23
#